data_AF-A0A8B2P4C5-F1
#
_entry.id   AF-A0A8B2P4C5-F1
#
_cell.length_a   1.000
_cell.length_b   1.000
_cell.length_c   1.000
_cell.angle_alpha   90.00
_cell.angle_beta   90.00
_cell.angle_gamma   90.00
#
_symmetry.space_group_name_H-M   'P 1'
#
loop_
_entity.id
_entity.type
_entity.pdbx_description
1 polymer ?
#
loop_
_entity_poly.entity_id
_entity_poly.type
_entity_poly.pdbx_seq_one_letter_code
_entity_poly.pdbx_strand_id
1 'polypeptide(L)'
;MSDTMVMILASAAVAYGARVTGYLILSRFERIHFRVAAALDAVPAAVMTTLVVPAAINGGWREILVIAAAVLAAIRFGTMATVIFSMVAILALRAV
;
A
#
# COMPACT_ATOMS: atom_id res chain seq x y z
N MET A 1 6.64 -16.63 22.98
CA MET A 1 5.32 -17.06 22.45
C MET A 1 4.19 -16.13 22.90
N SER A 2 4.11 -15.77 24.19
CA SER A 2 3.11 -14.79 24.69
C SER A 2 3.19 -13.44 23.96
N ASP A 3 4.39 -12.86 23.82
CA ASP A 3 4.56 -11.53 23.21
C ASP A 3 4.13 -11.48 21.74
N THR A 4 4.40 -12.54 20.97
CA THR A 4 3.98 -12.65 19.57
C THR A 4 2.45 -12.69 19.48
N MET A 5 1.79 -13.43 20.37
CA MET A 5 0.33 -13.51 20.41
C MET A 5 -0.30 -12.16 20.78
N VAL A 6 0.29 -11.45 21.74
CA VAL A 6 -0.12 -10.09 22.10
C VAL A 6 0.06 -9.13 20.92
N MET A 7 1.19 -9.18 20.20
CA MET A 7 1.43 -8.35 19.02
C MET A 7 0.44 -8.63 17.89
N ILE A 8 0.12 -9.90 17.61
CA ILE A 8 -0.88 -10.28 16.62
C ILE A 8 -2.26 -9.73 17.00
N LEU A 9 -2.67 -9.92 18.25
CA LEU A 9 -3.96 -9.42 18.73
C LEU A 9 -4.02 -7.89 18.72
N ALA A 10 -2.94 -7.22 19.13
CA ALA A 10 -2.85 -5.76 19.11
C ALA A 10 -2.92 -5.21 17.68
N SER A 11 -2.16 -5.78 16.74
CA SER A 11 -2.19 -5.35 15.34
C SER A 11 -3.53 -5.66 14.66
N ALA A 12 -4.15 -6.80 14.99
CA ALA A 12 -5.51 -7.10 14.56
C ALA A 12 -6.53 -6.07 15.11
N ALA A 13 -6.45 -5.74 16.40
CA ALA A 13 -7.32 -4.75 17.03
C ALA A 13 -7.17 -3.37 16.38
N VAL A 14 -5.94 -2.94 16.08
CA VAL A 14 -5.68 -1.68 15.36
C VAL A 14 -6.24 -1.73 13.95
N ALA A 15 -6.04 -2.82 13.20
CA ALA A 15 -6.54 -2.96 11.84
C ALA A 15 -8.09 -2.93 11.77
N TYR A 16 -8.77 -3.63 12.68
CA TYR A 16 -10.23 -3.57 12.77
C TYR A 16 -10.72 -2.23 13.31
N GLY A 17 -10.03 -1.65 14.29
CA GLY A 17 -10.33 -0.33 14.83
C GLY A 17 -10.31 0.76 13.76
N ALA A 18 -9.29 0.77 12.88
CA ALA A 18 -9.22 1.69 11.75
C ALA A 18 -10.42 1.54 10.79
N ARG A 19 -10.85 0.31 10.48
CA ARG A 19 -12.04 0.05 9.65
C ARG A 19 -13.32 0.57 10.30
N VAL A 20 -13.55 0.22 11.56
CA VAL A 20 -14.73 0.64 12.32
C VAL A 20 -14.77 2.17 12.43
N THR A 21 -13.63 2.79 12.70
CA THR A 21 -13.52 4.24 12.82
C THR A 21 -13.89 4.95 11.51
N GLY A 22 -13.37 4.48 10.37
CA GLY A 22 -13.75 5.02 9.06
C GLY A 22 -15.24 4.88 8.77
N TYR A 23 -15.81 3.71 9.06
CA TYR A 23 -17.25 3.48 8.90
C TYR A 23 -18.09 4.38 9.80
N LEU A 24 -17.75 4.51 11.09
CA LEU A 24 -18.48 5.34 12.04
C LEU A 24 -18.44 6.81 11.63
N ILE A 25 -17.27 7.34 11.26
CA ILE A 25 -17.13 8.72 10.79
C ILE A 25 -17.99 8.94 9.55
N LEU A 26 -17.92 8.04 8.56
CA LEU A 26 -18.67 8.20 7.31
C LEU A 26 -20.19 8.03 7.54
N SER A 27 -20.60 7.18 8.48
CA SER A 27 -22.02 6.97 8.84
C SER A 27 -22.70 8.19 9.46
N ARG A 28 -21.92 9.19 9.94
CA ARG A 28 -22.48 10.46 10.44
C ARG A 28 -22.86 11.42 9.32
N PHE A 29 -22.37 11.22 8.10
CA PHE A 29 -22.72 12.04 6.96
C PHE A 29 -23.93 11.44 6.24
N GLU A 30 -25.07 12.13 6.29
CA GLU A 30 -26.27 11.73 5.55
C GLU A 30 -26.06 11.82 4.02
N ARG A 31 -25.25 12.79 3.58
CA ARG A 31 -24.73 12.90 2.21
C ARG A 31 -23.28 13.35 2.25
N ILE A 32 -22.42 12.69 1.47
CA ILE A 32 -21.01 13.06 1.37
C ILE A 32 -20.89 14.34 0.54
N HIS A 33 -20.37 15.40 1.14
CA HIS A 33 -20.14 16.66 0.44
C HIS A 33 -19.09 16.48 -0.67
N PHE A 34 -19.26 17.15 -1.82
CA PHE A 34 -18.40 17.00 -3.00
C PHE A 34 -16.90 17.10 -2.71
N ARG A 35 -16.49 18.03 -1.82
CA ARG A 35 -15.09 18.19 -1.39
C ARG A 35 -14.53 16.97 -0.65
N VAL A 36 -15.36 16.30 0.17
CA VAL A 36 -14.95 15.13 0.95
C VAL A 36 -14.85 13.92 0.03
N ALA A 37 -15.81 13.74 -0.89
CA ALA A 37 -15.75 12.68 -1.90
C ALA A 37 -14.48 12.79 -2.76
N ALA A 38 -14.21 13.98 -3.30
CA ALA A 38 -13.00 14.24 -4.08
C ALA A 38 -11.70 13.98 -3.28
N ALA A 39 -11.69 14.33 -1.99
CA ALA A 39 -10.55 14.02 -1.13
C ALA A 39 -10.38 12.50 -0.95
N LEU A 40 -11.46 11.77 -0.64
CA LEU A 40 -11.44 10.32 -0.45
C LEU A 40 -10.98 9.57 -1.71
N ASP A 41 -11.41 10.01 -2.90
CA ASP A 41 -10.98 9.42 -4.17
C ASP A 41 -9.47 9.64 -4.44
N ALA A 42 -8.89 10.72 -3.92
CA ALA A 42 -7.47 11.03 -4.05
C ALA A 42 -6.59 10.29 -3.02
N VAL A 43 -7.15 9.84 -1.88
CA VAL A 43 -6.37 9.21 -0.80
C VAL A 43 -5.59 7.97 -1.27
N PRO A 44 -6.16 6.99 -1.98
CA PRO A 44 -5.44 5.77 -2.35
C PRO A 44 -4.20 6.06 -3.20
N ALA A 45 -4.31 6.99 -4.15
CA ALA A 45 -3.17 7.39 -4.97
C ALA A 45 -2.08 8.07 -4.13
N ALA A 46 -2.46 8.98 -3.23
CA ALA A 46 -1.52 9.68 -2.33
C ALA A 46 -0.81 8.72 -1.34
N VAL A 47 -1.52 7.73 -0.81
CA VAL A 47 -0.92 6.74 0.09
C VAL A 47 0.07 5.85 -0.67
N MET A 48 -0.28 5.39 -1.86
CA MET A 48 0.63 4.57 -2.66
C MET A 48 1.90 5.32 -3.07
N THR A 49 1.79 6.60 -3.44
CA THR A 49 2.97 7.40 -3.77
C THR A 49 3.87 7.61 -2.55
N THR A 50 3.32 7.86 -1.37
CA THR A 50 4.13 8.01 -0.15
C THR A 50 4.84 6.72 0.28
N LEU A 51 4.31 5.55 -0.07
CA LEU A 51 4.97 4.26 0.16
C LEU A 51 6.10 3.99 -0.84
N VAL A 52 5.92 4.33 -2.11
CA VAL A 52 6.87 4.01 -3.19
C VAL A 52 7.99 5.04 -3.31
N VAL A 53 7.71 6.32 -3.09
CA VAL A 53 8.68 7.42 -3.26
C VAL A 53 9.94 7.24 -2.39
N PRO A 54 9.86 6.90 -1.09
CA PRO A 54 11.06 6.67 -0.28
C PRO A 54 11.93 5.53 -0.82
N ALA A 55 11.32 4.47 -1.35
CA ALA A 55 12.04 3.37 -1.97
C ALA A 55 12.72 3.80 -3.28
N ALA A 56 12.08 4.67 -4.07
CA ALA A 56 12.68 5.22 -5.29
C ALA A 56 13.86 6.16 -5.01
N ILE A 57 13.78 6.99 -3.96
CA ILE A 57 14.81 7.98 -3.63
C ILE A 57 15.95 7.35 -2.83
N ASN A 58 15.63 6.56 -1.80
CA ASN A 58 16.62 6.04 -0.86
C ASN A 58 17.08 4.60 -1.16
N GLY A 59 16.37 3.88 -2.03
CA GLY A 59 16.63 2.46 -2.30
C GLY A 59 17.85 2.19 -3.19
N GLY A 60 18.38 3.20 -3.87
CA GLY A 60 19.50 3.04 -4.80
C GLY A 60 19.07 2.50 -6.18
N TRP A 61 20.06 2.17 -7.02
CA TRP A 61 19.81 1.88 -8.44
C TRP A 61 18.99 0.61 -8.69
N ARG A 62 19.09 -0.38 -7.78
CA ARG A 62 18.41 -1.67 -7.90
C ARG A 62 16.89 -1.51 -7.72
N GLU A 63 16.48 -0.78 -6.69
CA GLU A 63 15.09 -0.47 -6.39
C GLU A 63 14.44 0.34 -7.51
N ILE A 64 15.15 1.31 -8.08
CA ILE A 64 14.67 2.09 -9.24
C ILE A 64 14.41 1.18 -10.45
N LEU A 65 15.32 0.25 -10.75
CA LEU A 65 15.13 -0.71 -11.85
C LEU A 65 13.91 -1.60 -11.63
N VAL A 66 13.71 -2.10 -10.42
CA VAL A 66 12.54 -2.94 -10.13
C VAL A 66 11.25 -2.13 -10.20
N ILE A 67 11.23 -0.90 -9.70
CA ILE A 67 10.06 -0.01 -9.82
C ILE A 67 9.75 0.25 -11.30
N ALA A 68 10.75 0.55 -12.12
CA ALA A 68 10.55 0.74 -13.56
C ALA A 68 10.00 -0.53 -14.24
N ALA A 69 10.57 -1.69 -13.92
CA ALA A 69 10.10 -2.97 -14.44
C ALA A 69 8.66 -3.30 -13.98
N ALA A 70 8.31 -2.96 -12.74
CA ALA A 70 6.97 -3.12 -12.19
C ALA A 70 5.95 -2.25 -12.94
N VAL A 71 6.31 -1.00 -13.26
CA VAL A 71 5.45 -0.12 -14.06
C VAL A 71 5.23 -0.70 -15.46
N LEU A 72 6.28 -1.19 -16.12
CA LEU A 72 6.15 -1.82 -17.44
C LEU A 72 5.28 -3.08 -17.40
N ALA A 73 5.45 -3.92 -16.37
CA ALA A 73 4.63 -5.11 -16.18
C ALA A 73 3.16 -4.75 -15.88
N ALA A 74 2.90 -3.71 -15.09
CA ALA A 74 1.55 -3.25 -14.75
C ALA A 74 0.72 -2.81 -15.97
N ILE A 75 1.36 -2.32 -17.04
CA ILE A 75 0.65 -1.89 -18.26
C ILE A 75 0.06 -3.09 -19.00
N ARG A 76 0.71 -4.26 -18.93
CA ARG A 76 0.35 -5.42 -19.75
C ARG A 76 -0.28 -6.58 -18.98
N PHE A 77 0.08 -6.76 -17.71
CA PHE A 77 -0.29 -7.91 -16.88
C PHE A 77 -1.25 -7.52 -15.75
N GLY A 78 -1.97 -8.51 -15.20
CA GLY A 78 -2.84 -8.31 -14.05
C GLY A 78 -2.06 -8.02 -12.75
N THR A 79 -2.75 -7.45 -11.76
CA THR A 79 -2.14 -7.00 -10.49
C THR A 79 -1.37 -8.10 -9.77
N MET A 80 -1.93 -9.31 -9.66
CA MET A 80 -1.22 -10.45 -9.05
C MET A 80 0.08 -10.80 -9.76
N ALA A 81 0.06 -10.84 -11.10
CA ALA A 81 1.24 -11.19 -11.88
C ALA A 81 2.34 -10.14 -11.71
N THR A 82 1.99 -8.86 -11.75
CA THR A 82 2.93 -7.75 -11.53
C THR A 82 3.53 -7.77 -10.13
N VAL A 83 2.75 -8.07 -9.10
CA VAL A 83 3.24 -8.17 -7.71
C VAL A 83 4.25 -9.32 -7.58
N ILE A 84 3.91 -10.51 -8.08
CA ILE A 84 4.81 -11.67 -8.03
C ILE A 84 6.10 -11.38 -8.80
N PHE A 85 5.98 -10.83 -10.01
CA PHE A 85 7.13 -10.45 -10.82
C PHE A 85 8.05 -9.46 -10.10
N SER A 86 7.48 -8.39 -9.54
CA SER A 86 8.25 -7.35 -8.85
C SER A 86 8.92 -7.88 -7.58
N MET A 87 8.25 -8.76 -6.85
CA MET A 87 8.81 -9.41 -5.66
C MET A 87 10.00 -10.31 -6.02
N VAL A 88 9.87 -11.14 -7.05
CA VAL A 88 10.97 -11.99 -7.52
C VAL A 88 12.12 -11.14 -8.06
N ALA A 89 11.82 -10.08 -8.81
CA ALA A 89 12.84 -9.19 -9.38
C ALA A 89 13.70 -8.51 -8.30
N ILE A 90 13.09 -7.96 -7.24
CA ILE A 90 13.88 -7.34 -6.16
C ILE A 90 14.68 -8.35 -5.35
N LEU A 91 14.13 -9.55 -5.11
CA LEU A 91 14.84 -10.63 -4.43
C LEU A 91 16.07 -11.06 -5.23
N ALA A 92 15.90 -11.30 -6.53
CA ALA A 92 17.00 -11.67 -7.43
C ALA A 92 18.08 -10.58 -7.48
N LEU A 93 17.68 -9.32 -7.59
CA LEU A 93 18.62 -8.21 -7.70
C LEU A 93 19.35 -7.89 -6.40
N ARG A 94 18.75 -8.20 -5.24
CA ARG A 94 19.41 -8.11 -3.93
C ARG A 94 20.36 -9.28 -3.64
N ALA A 95 20.19 -10.41 -4.32
CA ALA A 95 21.06 -11.58 -4.16
C ALA A 95 22.42 -11.45 -4.85
N VAL A 96 22.62 -10.43 -5.70
CA VAL A 96 23.87 -10.14 -6.43
C VAL A 96 24.69 -9.07 -5.74
#